data_AF-A0A967W172-F1
#
_entry.id   AF-A0A967W172-F1
#
_cell.length_a   1.000
_cell.length_b   1.000
_cell.length_c   1.000
_cell.angle_alpha   90.00
_cell.angle_beta   90.00
_cell.angle_gamma   90.00
#
_symmetry.space_group_name_H-M   'P 1'
#
loop_
_entity.id
_entity.type
_entity.pdbx_description
1 polymer ?
#
loop_
_entity_poly.entity_id
_entity_poly.type
_entity_poly.pdbx_seq_one_letter_code
_entity_poly.pdbx_strand_id
1 'polypeptide(L)' 'MKRFLDKALEAARAASVPVLAHFHGSFEVEIKDDRTPVTIADREAEQEIRRVLSGAFPDHGI' A
#
# COMPACT_ATOMS: atom_id res chain seq x y z
N MET A 1 13.50 17.25 -3.07
CA MET A 1 13.52 15.87 -3.60
C MET A 1 13.85 14.81 -2.56
N LYS A 2 15.00 14.88 -1.86
CA LYS A 2 15.49 13.80 -0.98
C LYS A 2 14.46 13.32 0.06
N ARG A 3 13.78 14.25 0.77
CA ARG A 3 12.73 13.93 1.75
C ARG A 3 11.53 13.16 1.18
N PHE A 4 11.10 13.48 -0.04
CA PHE A 4 9.98 12.78 -0.69
C PHE A 4 10.40 11.37 -1.12
N LEU A 5 11.60 11.23 -1.70
CA LEU A 5 12.15 9.94 -2.06
C LEU A 5 12.33 9.04 -0.84
N ASP A 6 12.89 9.57 0.25
CA ASP A 6 13.10 8.80 1.49
C ASP A 6 11.77 8.25 2.04
N LYS A 7 10.71 9.07 2.03
CA LYS A 7 9.38 8.65 2.50
C LYS A 7 8.66 7.71 1.53
N ALA A 8 8.87 7.86 0.22
CA ALA A 8 8.37 6.90 -0.76
C ALA A 8 9.03 5.52 -0.57
N LEU A 9 10.34 5.49 -0.32
CA LEU A 9 11.06 4.23 -0.03
C LEU A 9 10.62 3.61 1.30
N GLU A 10 10.35 4.42 2.32
CA GLU A 10 9.79 3.94 3.60
C GLU A 10 8.40 3.34 3.41
N ALA A 11 7.50 4.03 2.70
CA ALA A 11 6.16 3.55 2.39
C ALA A 11 6.18 2.23 1.61
N ALA A 12 7.04 2.13 0.58
CA ALA A 12 7.20 0.90 -0.20
C ALA A 12 7.69 -0.28 0.64
N ARG A 13 8.64 -0.04 1.57
CA ARG A 13 9.10 -1.09 2.49
C ARG A 13 7.99 -1.52 3.45
N ALA A 14 7.22 -0.58 3.99
CA ALA A 14 6.10 -0.90 4.88
C ALA A 14 5.04 -1.76 4.16
N ALA A 15 4.65 -1.36 2.94
CA ALA A 15 3.71 -2.12 2.11
C ALA A 15 4.20 -3.52 1.72
N SER A 16 5.52 -3.73 1.60
CA SER A 16 6.06 -5.05 1.27
C SER A 16 5.76 -6.11 2.33
N VAL A 17 5.56 -5.72 3.59
CA VAL A 17 5.31 -6.66 4.69
C VAL A 17 4.00 -7.44 4.50
N PRO A 18 2.82 -6.80 4.37
CA PRO A 18 1.57 -7.53 4.11
C PRO A 18 1.57 -8.22 2.74
N VAL A 19 2.16 -7.60 1.70
CA VAL A 19 2.26 -8.23 0.37
C VAL A 19 2.99 -9.57 0.44
N LEU A 20 4.13 -9.61 1.13
CA LEU A 20 4.90 -10.85 1.31
C LEU A 20 4.21 -11.85 2.24
N ALA A 21 3.41 -11.38 3.21
CA ALA A 21 2.63 -12.25 4.09
C ALA A 21 1.56 -13.05 3.31
N HIS A 22 0.99 -12.46 2.26
CA HIS A 22 0.01 -13.13 1.38
C HIS A 22 0.64 -13.79 0.15
N PHE A 23 1.94 -13.60 -0.09
CA PHE A 23 2.62 -14.17 -1.25
C PHE A 23 2.62 -15.70 -1.18
N HIS A 24 2.19 -16.35 -2.26
CA HIS A 24 1.96 -17.80 -2.34
C HIS A 24 0.93 -18.36 -1.32
N GLY A 25 0.16 -17.49 -0.66
CA GLY A 25 -0.97 -17.89 0.17
C GLY A 25 -2.27 -18.03 -0.63
N SER A 26 -3.31 -18.52 0.04
CA SER A 26 -4.68 -18.47 -0.47
C SER A 26 -5.36 -17.20 0.03
N PHE A 27 -5.98 -16.46 -0.89
CA PHE A 27 -6.74 -15.26 -0.57
C PHE A 27 -7.93 -15.11 -1.51
N GLU A 28 -8.94 -14.39 -1.05
CA GLU A 28 -10.09 -14.00 -1.88
C GLU A 28 -9.71 -12.83 -2.80
N VAL A 29 -10.20 -12.88 -4.02
CA VAL A 29 -10.06 -11.81 -5.01
C VAL A 29 -11.41 -11.13 -5.18
N GLU A 30 -11.47 -9.84 -4.87
CA GLU A 30 -12.65 -9.02 -5.17
C GLU A 30 -12.50 -8.41 -6.56
N ILE A 31 -13.55 -8.49 -7.38
CA ILE A 31 -13.60 -7.83 -8.69
C ILE A 31 -14.43 -6.56 -8.53
N LYS A 32 -13.82 -5.40 -8.81
CA LYS A 32 -14.49 -4.09 -8.77
C LYS A 32 -15.43 -3.91 -9.95
N ASP A 33 -16.26 -2.86 -9.89
CA ASP A 33 -17.21 -2.50 -10.96
C ASP A 33 -16.53 -2.25 -12.31
N ASP A 34 -15.28 -1.76 -12.30
CA ASP A 34 -14.44 -1.56 -13.49
C ASP A 34 -13.79 -2.86 -14.01
N ARG A 35 -14.14 -4.00 -13.41
CA ARG A 35 -13.65 -5.36 -13.69
C ARG A 35 -12.17 -5.56 -13.39
N THR A 36 -11.55 -4.68 -12.60
CA THR A 36 -10.20 -4.90 -12.10
C THR A 36 -10.22 -5.71 -10.80
N PRO A 37 -9.26 -6.63 -10.60
CA PRO A 37 -9.14 -7.35 -9.34
C PRO A 37 -8.53 -6.47 -8.26
N VAL A 38 -8.93 -6.70 -7.02
CA VAL A 38 -8.25 -6.23 -5.81
C VAL A 38 -8.24 -7.36 -4.78
N THR A 39 -7.09 -7.52 -4.13
CA THR A 39 -6.87 -8.53 -3.11
C THR A 39 -6.76 -7.91 -1.73
N ILE A 40 -6.75 -8.73 -0.69
CA ILE A 40 -6.45 -8.26 0.67
C ILE A 40 -5.05 -7.65 0.75
N ALA A 41 -4.07 -8.19 0.01
CA ALA A 41 -2.71 -7.68 -0.02
C ALA A 41 -2.64 -6.25 -0.59
N ASP A 42 -3.41 -5.95 -1.64
CA ASP A 42 -3.49 -4.60 -2.22
C ASP A 42 -4.05 -3.58 -1.21
N ARG A 43 -5.10 -3.97 -0.48
CA ARG A 43 -5.76 -3.12 0.52
C ARG A 43 -4.84 -2.83 1.71
N GLU A 44 -4.17 -3.85 2.23
CA GLU A 44 -3.23 -3.70 3.35
C GLU A 44 -1.98 -2.90 2.93
N ALA A 45 -1.47 -3.12 1.71
CA ALA A 45 -0.38 -2.32 1.16
C ALA A 45 -0.75 -0.83 1.06
N GLU A 46 -1.95 -0.52 0.54
CA GLU A 46 -2.45 0.86 0.49
C GLU A 46 -2.54 1.48 1.89
N GLN A 47 -3.07 0.75 2.87
CA GLN A 47 -3.18 1.24 4.25
C GLN A 47 -1.82 1.64 4.83
N GLU A 48 -0.78 0.83 4.63
CA GLU A 48 0.57 1.15 5.10
C GLU A 48 1.17 2.35 4.37
N ILE A 49 0.97 2.47 3.06
CA ILE A 49 1.41 3.63 2.27
C ILE A 49 0.72 4.89 2.78
N ARG A 50 -0.62 4.87 2.90
CA ARG A 50 -1.40 6.01 3.41
C ARG A 50 -0.94 6.39 4.82
N ARG A 51 -0.71 5.44 5.71
CA ARG A 51 -0.21 5.68 7.07
C ARG A 51 1.12 6.43 7.08
N VAL A 52 2.10 5.98 6.28
CA VAL A 52 3.42 6.61 6.20
C VAL A 52 3.33 8.02 5.58
N LEU A 53 2.60 8.17 4.48
CA LEU A 53 2.50 9.43 3.76
C LEU A 53 1.68 10.48 4.52
N SER A 54 0.52 10.12 5.09
CA SER A 54 -0.30 11.03 5.90
C SER A 54 0.44 11.52 7.14
N GLY A 55 1.26 10.67 7.75
CA GLY A 55 2.07 11.05 8.91
C GLY A 55 3.23 11.99 8.55
N ALA A 56 3.84 11.81 7.38
CA ALA A 56 4.98 12.63 6.95
C ALA A 56 4.56 13.94 6.26
N PHE A 57 3.39 13.94 5.60
CA PHE A 57 2.89 15.04 4.76
C PHE A 57 1.38 15.24 4.99
N PRO A 58 0.95 15.75 6.15
CA PRO A 58 -0.47 15.85 6.51
C PRO A 58 -1.29 16.76 5.59
N ASP A 59 -0.65 17.72 4.92
CA ASP A 59 -1.30 18.67 4.01
C ASP A 59 -1.40 18.17 2.56
N HIS A 60 -0.86 16.98 2.26
CA HIS A 60 -0.92 16.40 0.92
C HIS A 60 -2.20 15.58 0.72
N GLY A 61 -2.78 15.66 -0.48
CA GLY A 61 -3.85 14.76 -0.88
C GLY A 61 -3.35 13.32 -1.07
N ILE A 62 -4.16 12.34 -0.68
CA ILE A 62 -3.86 10.90 -0.71
C ILE A 62 -5.05 10.10 -1.24
#